data_AF-A0A7Z0RSU1-F1
#
_entry.id   AF-A0A7Z0RSU1-F1
#
_cell.length_a   1.000
_cell.length_b   1.000
_cell.length_c   1.000
_cell.angle_alpha   90.00
_cell.angle_beta   90.00
_cell.angle_gamma   90.00
#
_symmetry.space_group_name_H-M   'P 1'
#
loop_
_entity.id
_entity.type
_entity.pdbx_description
1 polymer ?
#
loop_
_entity_poly.entity_id
_entity_poly.type
_entity_poly.pdbx_seq_one_letter_code
_entity_poly.pdbx_strand_id
1 'polypeptide(L)'
;PVPHISEDVLHQTNERIAQPIAQAMSKEGYHFFGLLYIGAILTKEGPKVIEFNARFGDPEAQVLLTRLESDLMQHIIDLEQRQPIHFKWKDEAVVGVMLASKGYPGSYDKGYKVSGFDPDSHYFVSGLKKERDHFVNAGGRVILAIGEGAT
;
A
#
# COMPACT_ATOMS: atom_id res chain seq x y z
N PRO A 1 -4.57 -7.01 9.09
CA PRO A 1 -4.97 -5.69 8.54
C PRO A 1 -6.33 -5.64 7.80
N VAL A 2 -6.95 -6.76 7.43
CA VAL A 2 -8.30 -6.75 6.81
C VAL A 2 -9.22 -7.71 7.57
N PRO A 3 -10.00 -7.24 8.57
CA PRO A 3 -10.65 -8.10 9.56
C PRO A 3 -11.79 -8.96 9.00
N HIS A 4 -12.32 -8.61 7.82
CA HIS A 4 -13.39 -9.37 7.17
C HIS A 4 -12.88 -10.56 6.33
N ILE A 5 -11.56 -10.69 6.14
CA ILE A 5 -10.96 -11.85 5.47
C ILE A 5 -10.67 -12.91 6.52
N SER A 6 -11.28 -14.08 6.38
CA SER A 6 -11.07 -15.22 7.29
C SER A 6 -9.65 -15.77 7.20
N GLU A 7 -9.19 -16.39 8.28
CA GLU A 7 -7.89 -17.08 8.33
C GLU A 7 -7.75 -18.19 7.28
N ASP A 8 -8.82 -18.92 6.96
CA ASP A 8 -8.82 -19.94 5.91
C ASP A 8 -8.46 -19.36 4.53
N VAL A 9 -9.04 -18.20 4.18
CA VAL A 9 -8.70 -17.51 2.92
C VAL A 9 -7.22 -17.07 2.91
N LEU A 10 -6.69 -16.61 4.04
CA LEU A 10 -5.26 -16.24 4.15
C LEU A 10 -4.36 -17.47 3.98
N HIS A 11 -4.73 -18.58 4.63
CA HIS A 11 -4.02 -19.84 4.54
C HIS A 11 -3.99 -20.37 3.11
N GLN A 12 -5.15 -20.46 2.46
CA GLN A 12 -5.27 -20.88 1.06
C GLN A 12 -4.48 -19.95 0.12
N THR A 13 -4.51 -18.64 0.35
CA THR A 13 -3.74 -17.67 -0.45
C THR A 13 -2.24 -17.90 -0.28
N ASN A 14 -1.75 -18.12 0.94
CA ASN A 14 -0.34 -18.38 1.17
C ASN A 14 0.10 -19.71 0.53
N GLU A 15 -0.63 -20.80 0.76
CA GLU A 15 -0.27 -22.14 0.28
C GLU A 15 -0.40 -22.31 -1.23
N ARG A 16 -1.45 -21.75 -1.84
CA ARG A 16 -1.78 -22.01 -3.25
C ARG A 16 -1.23 -20.93 -4.19
N ILE A 17 -0.85 -19.77 -3.65
CA ILE A 17 -0.40 -18.63 -4.45
C ILE A 17 0.99 -18.16 -4.01
N ALA A 18 1.12 -17.60 -2.80
CA ALA A 18 2.36 -16.90 -2.42
C ALA A 18 3.59 -17.83 -2.35
N GLN A 19 3.48 -18.97 -1.66
CA GLN A 19 4.59 -19.93 -1.54
C GLN A 19 4.96 -20.58 -2.88
N PRO A 20 4.01 -21.06 -3.70
CA PRO A 20 4.32 -21.59 -5.03
C PRO A 20 5.06 -20.60 -5.92
N ILE A 21 4.68 -19.32 -5.90
CA ILE A 21 5.36 -18.28 -6.70
C ILE A 21 6.79 -18.09 -6.22
N ALA A 22 7.00 -17.89 -4.91
CA ALA A 22 8.35 -17.71 -4.36
C ALA A 22 9.27 -18.90 -4.69
N GLN A 23 8.73 -20.13 -4.60
CA GLN A 23 9.46 -21.34 -4.96
C GLN A 23 9.76 -21.43 -6.46
N ALA A 24 8.80 -21.10 -7.32
CA ALA A 24 9.00 -21.10 -8.77
C ALA A 24 10.07 -20.09 -9.19
N MET A 25 9.97 -18.84 -8.69
CA MET A 25 10.97 -17.79 -8.92
C MET A 25 12.37 -18.24 -8.51
N SER A 26 12.51 -18.87 -7.33
CA SER A 26 13.80 -19.40 -6.89
C SER A 26 14.30 -20.55 -7.76
N LYS A 27 13.43 -21.47 -8.20
CA LYS A 27 13.81 -22.62 -9.04
C LYS A 27 14.24 -22.19 -10.45
N GLU A 28 13.62 -21.14 -10.98
CA GLU A 28 13.90 -20.60 -12.30
C GLU A 28 15.08 -19.60 -12.31
N GLY A 29 15.70 -19.33 -11.15
CA GLY A 29 16.84 -18.42 -11.04
C GLY A 29 16.46 -16.93 -10.99
N TYR A 30 15.18 -16.61 -10.83
CA TYR A 30 14.68 -15.24 -10.63
C TYR A 30 14.73 -14.86 -9.15
N HIS A 31 15.93 -14.56 -8.65
CA HIS A 31 16.10 -14.10 -7.28
C HIS A 31 15.41 -12.75 -7.06
N PHE A 32 14.44 -12.71 -6.15
CA PHE A 32 13.70 -11.51 -5.79
C PHE A 32 13.93 -11.15 -4.33
N PHE A 33 14.23 -9.88 -4.08
CA PHE A 33 14.38 -9.31 -2.75
C PHE A 33 13.42 -8.12 -2.61
N GLY A 34 12.54 -8.18 -1.62
CA GLY A 34 11.59 -7.11 -1.32
C GLY A 34 10.16 -7.60 -1.16
N LEU A 35 9.20 -6.74 -1.49
CA LEU A 35 7.78 -6.99 -1.33
C LEU A 35 7.14 -7.41 -2.66
N LEU A 36 6.56 -8.61 -2.69
CA LEU A 36 5.70 -9.06 -3.77
C LEU A 36 4.24 -8.79 -3.38
N TYR A 37 3.63 -7.80 -4.02
CA TYR A 37 2.21 -7.51 -3.89
C TYR A 37 1.42 -8.44 -4.82
N ILE A 38 0.42 -9.11 -4.25
CA ILE A 38 -0.45 -10.05 -4.97
C ILE A 38 -1.84 -9.46 -5.01
N GLY A 39 -2.24 -8.94 -6.18
CA GLY A 39 -3.61 -8.53 -6.43
C GLY A 39 -4.44 -9.78 -6.68
N ALA A 40 -5.38 -10.09 -5.80
CA ALA A 40 -6.19 -11.30 -5.86
C ALA A 40 -7.69 -11.00 -5.68
N ILE A 41 -8.51 -11.90 -6.23
CA ILE A 41 -9.96 -11.91 -6.06
C ILE A 41 -10.41 -13.19 -5.37
N LEU A 42 -11.28 -13.07 -4.37
CA LEU A 42 -11.92 -14.22 -3.75
C LEU A 42 -13.12 -14.65 -4.60
N THR A 43 -13.06 -15.88 -5.12
CA THR A 43 -14.13 -16.47 -5.94
C THR A 43 -14.83 -17.60 -5.20
N LYS A 44 -15.90 -18.17 -5.78
CA LYS A 44 -16.56 -19.38 -5.25
C LYS A 44 -15.63 -20.60 -5.17
N GLU A 45 -14.53 -20.61 -5.93
CA GLU A 45 -13.53 -21.68 -5.98
C GLU A 45 -12.29 -21.37 -5.11
N GLY A 46 -12.30 -20.25 -4.38
CA GLY A 46 -11.18 -19.76 -3.59
C GLY A 46 -10.45 -18.55 -4.22
N PRO A 47 -9.32 -18.13 -3.63
CA PRO A 47 -8.56 -16.96 -4.10
C PRO A 47 -7.92 -17.24 -5.47
N LYS A 48 -8.01 -16.26 -6.37
CA LYS A 48 -7.37 -16.28 -7.69
C LYS A 48 -6.59 -14.99 -7.92
N VAL A 49 -5.39 -15.09 -8.51
CA VAL A 49 -4.56 -13.93 -8.84
C VAL A 49 -5.17 -13.16 -10.01
N ILE A 50 -5.16 -11.84 -9.90
CA ILE A 50 -5.40 -10.89 -10.99
C ILE A 50 -4.06 -10.37 -11.51
N GLU A 51 -3.18 -9.92 -10.61
CA GLU A 51 -1.91 -9.28 -10.99
C GLU A 51 -0.85 -9.38 -9.89
N PHE A 52 0.39 -9.07 -10.27
CA PHE A 52 1.52 -8.93 -9.36
C PHE A 52 2.15 -7.55 -9.48
N ASN A 53 2.64 -7.02 -8.36
CA ASN A 53 3.46 -5.83 -8.33
C ASN A 53 4.71 -6.07 -7.46
N ALA A 54 5.87 -5.60 -7.92
CA ALA A 54 7.17 -5.80 -7.25
C ALA A 54 7.49 -4.71 -6.22
N ARG A 55 6.47 -4.10 -5.61
CA ARG A 55 6.58 -2.94 -4.71
C ARG A 55 5.28 -2.76 -3.91
N PHE A 56 5.29 -1.86 -2.93
CA PHE A 56 4.06 -1.45 -2.26
C PHE A 56 3.06 -0.80 -3.23
N GLY A 57 1.77 -1.05 -2.99
CA GLY A 57 0.68 -0.33 -3.64
C GLY A 57 0.66 1.16 -3.29
N ASP A 58 0.14 1.99 -4.18
CA ASP A 58 -0.23 3.38 -3.87
C ASP A 58 -1.68 3.54 -4.34
N PRO A 59 -2.66 3.73 -3.43
CA PRO A 59 -2.49 4.27 -2.07
C PRO A 59 -2.39 3.24 -0.92
N GLU A 60 -2.20 1.95 -1.19
CA GLU A 60 -2.23 0.90 -0.17
C GLU A 60 -1.13 1.04 0.89
N ALA A 61 0.08 1.50 0.50
CA ALA A 61 1.20 1.69 1.41
C ALA A 61 0.86 2.63 2.57
N GLN A 62 0.24 3.76 2.25
CA GLN A 62 -0.06 4.81 3.20
C GLN A 62 -1.01 4.32 4.30
N VAL A 63 -2.02 3.54 3.93
CA VAL A 63 -2.97 2.97 4.88
C VAL A 63 -2.33 1.82 5.67
N LEU A 64 -1.62 0.91 4.99
CA LEU A 64 -1.01 -0.24 5.62
C LEU A 64 0.08 0.16 6.62
N LEU A 65 1.00 1.03 6.21
CA LEU A 65 2.14 1.42 7.02
C LEU A 65 1.76 2.32 8.20
N THR A 66 0.68 3.11 8.12
CA THR A 66 0.15 3.84 9.29
C THR A 66 -0.34 2.90 10.40
N ARG A 67 -0.78 1.70 10.04
CA ARG A 67 -1.18 0.65 10.99
C ARG A 67 -0.01 -0.18 11.53
N LEU A 68 1.16 -0.10 10.91
CA LEU A 68 2.29 -0.92 11.30
C LEU A 68 2.87 -0.39 12.63
N GLU A 69 2.83 -1.21 13.67
CA GLU A 69 3.41 -0.88 14.98
C GLU A 69 4.89 -1.29 15.06
N SER A 70 5.25 -2.43 14.45
CA SER A 70 6.64 -2.87 14.43
C SER A 70 7.50 -2.11 13.42
N ASP A 71 8.80 -1.99 13.69
CA ASP A 71 9.70 -1.17 12.88
C ASP A 71 9.91 -1.74 11.47
N LEU A 72 9.47 -0.99 10.45
CA LEU A 72 9.64 -1.36 9.05
C LEU A 72 11.13 -1.50 8.66
N MET A 73 12.01 -0.66 9.20
CA MET A 73 13.44 -0.74 8.89
C MET A 73 14.04 -2.03 9.44
N GLN A 74 13.64 -2.43 10.66
CA GLN A 74 14.05 -3.70 11.23
C GLN A 74 13.59 -4.88 10.37
N HIS A 75 12.35 -4.86 9.86
CA HIS A 75 11.86 -5.93 8.97
C HIS A 75 12.67 -6.05 7.68
N ILE A 76 13.15 -4.94 7.13
CA ILE A 76 14.00 -4.94 5.92
C ILE A 76 15.37 -5.56 6.24
N ILE A 77 15.96 -5.21 7.39
CA ILE A 77 17.23 -5.78 7.86
C ILE A 77 17.08 -7.29 8.10
N ASP A 78 16.00 -7.71 8.78
CA ASP A 78 15.71 -9.11 9.04
C ASP A 78 15.51 -9.89 7.74
N LEU A 79 14.84 -9.30 6.74
CA LEU A 79 14.68 -9.89 5.41
C LEU A 79 16.03 -10.10 4.72
N GLU A 80 16.92 -9.10 4.75
CA GLU A 80 18.27 -9.18 4.19
C GLU A 80 19.09 -10.30 4.85
N GLN A 81 18.97 -10.42 6.18
CA GLN A 81 19.65 -11.44 6.98
C GLN A 81 18.94 -12.80 6.97
N ARG A 82 17.82 -12.93 6.24
CA ARG A 82 16.97 -14.13 6.19
C ARG A 82 16.49 -14.59 7.57
N GLN A 83 16.24 -13.65 8.47
CA GLN A 83 15.66 -13.88 9.78
C GLN A 83 14.12 -13.89 9.71
N PRO A 84 13.43 -14.55 10.66
CA PRO A 84 11.98 -14.47 10.76
C PRO A 84 11.51 -13.04 11.00
N ILE A 85 10.47 -12.62 10.28
CA ILE A 85 9.86 -11.29 10.39
C ILE A 85 8.54 -11.42 11.15
N HIS A 86 8.33 -10.56 12.15
CA HIS A 86 7.10 -10.52 12.95
C HIS A 86 6.43 -9.14 12.86
N PHE A 87 5.36 -9.06 12.08
CA PHE A 87 4.56 -7.85 11.97
C PHE A 87 3.65 -7.69 13.20
N LYS A 88 3.68 -6.49 13.81
CA LYS A 88 2.72 -6.04 14.82
C LYS A 88 1.89 -4.94 14.20
N TRP A 89 0.58 -5.01 14.36
CA TRP A 89 -0.36 -4.09 13.76
C TRP A 89 -1.21 -3.47 14.87
N LYS A 90 -1.48 -2.17 14.73
CA LYS A 90 -2.52 -1.49 15.50
C LYS A 90 -3.88 -2.11 15.23
N ASP A 91 -4.75 -2.13 16.24
CA ASP A 91 -6.11 -2.66 16.14
C ASP A 91 -7.02 -1.72 15.33
N GLU A 92 -6.77 -0.40 15.41
CA GLU A 92 -7.54 0.63 14.71
C GLU A 92 -7.53 0.42 13.19
N ALA A 93 -8.68 0.67 12.58
CA ALA A 93 -8.81 0.81 11.14
C ALA A 93 -8.20 2.13 10.68
N VAL A 94 -7.66 2.12 9.46
CA VAL A 94 -7.17 3.33 8.78
C VAL A 94 -7.84 3.38 7.41
N VAL A 95 -8.37 4.55 7.06
CA VAL A 95 -9.01 4.79 5.76
C VAL A 95 -8.30 5.95 5.09
N GLY A 96 -7.92 5.75 3.82
CA GLY A 96 -7.33 6.78 2.97
C GLY A 96 -8.30 7.26 1.89
N VAL A 97 -8.42 8.58 1.72
CA VAL A 97 -9.18 9.22 0.64
C VAL A 97 -8.23 10.03 -0.23
N MET A 98 -8.12 9.64 -1.50
CA MET A 98 -7.26 10.32 -2.46
C MET A 98 -7.99 11.52 -3.06
N LEU A 99 -7.44 12.72 -2.85
CA LEU A 99 -7.88 13.93 -3.54
C LEU A 99 -7.14 14.03 -4.87
N ALA A 100 -7.90 14.02 -5.96
CA ALA A 100 -7.38 14.06 -7.32
C ALA A 100 -7.74 15.37 -8.03
N SER A 101 -6.90 15.75 -8.99
CA SER A 101 -7.15 16.85 -9.91
C SER A 101 -8.39 16.54 -10.75
N LYS A 102 -9.29 17.52 -10.92
CA LYS A 102 -10.50 17.39 -11.74
C LYS A 102 -10.10 16.96 -13.17
N GLY A 103 -10.67 15.84 -13.62
CA GLY A 103 -10.39 15.23 -14.92
C GLY A 103 -9.55 13.95 -14.88
N TYR A 104 -8.88 13.65 -13.76
CA TYR A 104 -8.19 12.37 -13.55
C TYR A 104 -9.17 11.17 -13.70
N PRO A 105 -8.78 10.04 -14.34
CA PRO A 105 -7.45 9.71 -14.86
C PRO A 105 -7.15 10.22 -16.28
N GLY A 106 -8.04 11.01 -16.89
CA GLY A 106 -7.84 11.65 -18.19
C GLY A 106 -7.01 12.93 -18.11
N SER A 107 -7.30 13.90 -18.97
CA SER A 107 -6.64 15.20 -18.96
C SER A 107 -7.06 16.03 -17.74
N TYR A 108 -6.08 16.66 -17.08
CA TYR A 108 -6.30 17.54 -15.95
C TYR A 108 -5.34 18.74 -16.03
N ASP A 109 -5.83 19.89 -15.59
CA ASP A 109 -5.06 21.12 -15.50
C ASP A 109 -4.26 21.16 -14.19
N LYS A 110 -3.14 21.89 -14.20
CA LYS A 110 -2.21 22.06 -13.06
C LYS A 110 -2.14 23.53 -12.64
N GLY A 111 -1.57 23.80 -11.47
CA GLY A 111 -1.36 25.16 -10.97
C GLY A 111 -2.52 25.74 -10.16
N TYR A 112 -3.57 24.97 -9.88
CA TYR A 112 -4.61 25.38 -8.96
C TYR A 112 -4.09 25.31 -7.53
N LYS A 113 -4.32 26.39 -6.79
CA LYS A 113 -3.97 26.49 -5.37
C LYS A 113 -4.66 25.38 -4.57
N VAL A 114 -3.87 24.69 -3.75
CA VAL A 114 -4.33 23.68 -2.79
C VAL A 114 -4.08 24.22 -1.38
N SER A 115 -5.09 24.19 -0.54
CA SER A 115 -5.08 24.76 0.82
C SER A 115 -6.00 23.96 1.75
N GLY A 116 -5.95 24.25 3.06
CA GLY A 116 -6.80 23.58 4.05
C GLY A 116 -6.27 22.22 4.52
N PHE A 117 -4.98 21.96 4.31
CA PHE A 117 -4.28 20.80 4.86
C PHE A 117 -2.99 21.26 5.53
N ASP A 118 -2.57 20.51 6.53
CA ASP A 118 -1.24 20.58 7.13
C ASP A 118 -0.52 19.28 6.73
N PRO A 119 0.72 19.30 6.19
CA PRO A 119 1.47 18.08 5.89
C PRO A 119 1.78 17.18 7.11
N ASP A 120 1.30 17.51 8.31
CA ASP A 120 1.40 16.69 9.51
C ASP A 120 0.51 15.44 9.44
N SER A 121 1.16 14.27 9.57
CA SER A 121 0.74 12.84 9.67
C SER A 121 -0.54 12.33 8.96
N HIS A 122 -1.61 13.11 8.92
CA HIS A 122 -2.89 12.75 8.32
C HIS A 122 -2.95 12.98 6.80
N TYR A 123 -1.90 13.55 6.22
CA TYR A 123 -1.85 13.83 4.79
C TYR A 123 -0.55 13.33 4.16
N PHE A 124 -0.66 12.48 3.14
CA PHE A 124 0.47 12.06 2.32
C PHE A 124 0.46 12.83 1.00
N VAL A 125 1.56 13.53 0.72
CA VAL A 125 1.73 14.31 -0.50
C VAL A 125 2.01 13.39 -1.68
N SER A 126 1.26 13.56 -2.77
CA SER A 126 1.54 12.96 -4.07
C SER A 126 1.92 14.08 -5.06
N GLY A 127 1.00 14.52 -5.91
CA GLY A 127 1.24 15.54 -6.93
C GLY A 127 1.04 16.97 -6.44
N LEU A 128 1.80 17.44 -5.45
CA LEU A 128 1.87 18.86 -5.08
C LEU A 128 3.18 19.51 -5.51
N LYS A 129 3.11 20.81 -5.78
CA LYS A 129 4.27 21.69 -5.96
C LYS A 129 4.14 22.87 -5.01
N LYS A 130 5.22 23.21 -4.29
CA LYS A 130 5.29 24.43 -3.49
C LYS A 130 5.64 25.60 -4.41
N GLU A 131 4.83 26.65 -4.39
CA GLU A 131 5.07 27.92 -5.08
C GLU A 131 5.11 29.05 -4.05
N ARG A 132 6.33 29.51 -3.72
CA ARG A 132 6.58 30.51 -2.67
C ARG A 132 5.95 30.09 -1.33
N ASP A 133 4.83 30.70 -0.98
CA ASP A 133 4.10 30.61 0.28
C ASP A 133 2.88 29.68 0.22
N HIS A 134 2.56 29.09 -0.93
CA HIS A 134 1.42 28.21 -1.10
C HIS A 134 1.77 26.95 -1.89
N PHE A 135 0.81 26.02 -1.96
CA PHE A 135 0.91 24.81 -2.76
C PHE A 135 -0.06 24.85 -3.94
N VAL A 136 0.32 24.21 -5.03
CA VAL A 136 -0.52 24.01 -6.20
C VAL A 136 -0.55 22.53 -6.60
N ASN A 137 -1.60 22.10 -7.29
CA ASN A 137 -1.66 20.76 -7.86
C ASN A 137 -0.66 20.64 -9.04
N ALA A 138 0.08 19.54 -9.07
CA ALA A 138 1.10 19.24 -10.08
C ALA A 138 0.97 17.84 -10.69
N GLY A 139 0.02 17.03 -10.21
CA GLY A 139 -0.25 15.67 -10.69
C GLY A 139 -1.73 15.30 -10.62
N GLY A 140 -2.07 14.13 -11.18
CA GLY A 140 -3.44 13.61 -11.20
C GLY A 140 -3.95 13.28 -9.81
N ARG A 141 -3.19 12.46 -9.06
CA ARG A 141 -3.37 12.24 -7.61
C ARG A 141 -2.58 13.32 -6.86
N VAL A 142 -3.22 14.04 -5.93
CA VAL A 142 -2.65 15.26 -5.34
C VAL A 142 -2.22 15.02 -3.90
N ILE A 143 -3.14 14.61 -3.03
CA ILE A 143 -2.90 14.33 -1.61
C ILE A 143 -3.79 13.15 -1.21
N LEU A 144 -3.28 12.24 -0.39
CA LEU A 144 -4.09 11.27 0.33
C LEU A 144 -4.34 11.78 1.74
N ALA A 145 -5.61 11.98 2.12
CA ALA A 145 -5.99 12.23 3.51
C ALA A 145 -6.27 10.88 4.21
N ILE A 146 -5.80 10.69 5.43
CA ILE A 146 -6.05 9.48 6.22
C ILE A 146 -6.82 9.79 7.52
N GLY A 147 -7.71 8.88 7.89
CA GLY A 147 -8.37 8.85 9.20
C GLY A 147 -8.15 7.51 9.88
N GLU A 148 -7.98 7.53 11.21
CA GLU A 148 -7.84 6.35 12.06
C GLU A 148 -9.08 6.24 12.98
N GLY A 149 -9.54 5.02 13.27
CA GLY A 149 -10.69 4.82 14.14
C GLY A 149 -10.92 3.36 14.50
N ALA A 150 -11.73 3.10 15.52
CA ALA A 150 -12.02 1.74 15.96
C ALA A 150 -12.82 0.94 14.92
N THR A 151 -13.72 1.61 14.17
CA THR A 151 -14.60 1.02 13.16
C THR A 151 -14.97 2.03 12.09
#